data_AF-A0A6V7IS96-F1
#
_entry.id   AF-A0A6V7IS96-F1
#
_cell.length_a   1.000
_cell.length_b   1.000
_cell.length_c   1.000
_cell.angle_alpha   90.00
_cell.angle_beta   90.00
_cell.angle_gamma   90.00
#
_symmetry.space_group_name_H-M   'P 1'
#
loop_
_entity.id
_entity.type
_entity.pdbx_description
1 polymer ?
#
loop_
_entity_poly.entity_id
_entity_poly.type
_entity_poly.pdbx_seq_one_letter_code
_entity_poly.pdbx_strand_id
1 'polypeptide(L)' 'RVLKRILDSMADILEGLNSVKLNLFSGHDSNIIALLYTLGIYQAHLPAYASALFVELLEGESDHFVK' A
#
# COMPACT_ATOMS: atom_id res chain seq x y z
N ARG A 1 10.57 2.21 4.48
CA ARG A 1 10.22 1.11 5.42
C ARG A 1 8.77 0.64 5.24
N VAL A 2 7.76 1.54 5.20
CA VAL A 2 6.34 1.15 4.99
C VAL A 2 6.10 0.50 3.63
N LEU A 3 6.54 1.13 2.53
CA LEU A 3 6.37 0.57 1.18
C LEU A 3 6.94 -0.85 1.06
N LYS A 4 8.16 -1.07 1.54
CA LYS A 4 8.78 -2.41 1.57
C LYS A 4 7.89 -3.42 2.31
N ARG A 5 7.36 -3.06 3.49
CA ARG A 5 6.48 -3.95 4.26
C ARG A 5 5.16 -4.28 3.54
N ILE A 6 4.62 -3.35 2.75
CA ILE A 6 3.45 -3.61 1.90
C ILE A 6 3.81 -4.65 0.84
N LEU A 7 4.92 -4.45 0.13
CA LEU A 7 5.38 -5.34 -0.93
C LEU A 7 5.76 -6.73 -0.42
N ASP A 8 6.52 -6.81 0.67
CA ASP A 8 6.91 -8.08 1.31
C ASP A 8 5.63 -8.85 1.71
N SER A 9 4.65 -8.18 2.33
CA SER A 9 3.39 -8.83 2.71
C SER A 9 2.58 -9.32 1.51
N MET A 10 2.62 -8.61 0.38
CA MET A 10 1.94 -9.05 -0.85
C MET A 10 2.66 -10.25 -1.47
N ALA A 11 4.00 -10.23 -1.52
CA ALA A 11 4.80 -11.35 -1.99
C ALA A 11 4.57 -12.61 -1.14
N ASP A 12 4.56 -12.49 0.19
CA ASP A 12 4.27 -13.61 1.09
C ASP A 12 2.89 -14.23 0.85
N ILE A 13 1.89 -13.42 0.48
CA ILE A 13 0.54 -13.91 0.13
C ILE A 13 0.58 -14.69 -1.18
N LEU A 14 1.31 -14.19 -2.20
CA LEU A 14 1.46 -14.88 -3.49
C LEU A 14 2.23 -16.19 -3.37
N GLU A 15 3.22 -16.25 -2.47
CA GLU A 15 3.99 -17.47 -2.17
C GLU A 15 3.24 -18.43 -1.24
N GLY A 16 2.07 -18.05 -0.74
CA GLY A 16 1.28 -18.86 0.22
C GLY A 16 1.90 -18.94 1.62
N LEU A 17 2.88 -18.08 1.92
CA LEU A 17 3.56 -17.98 3.22
C LEU A 17 2.74 -17.19 4.25
N ASN A 18 1.76 -16.42 3.80
CA ASN A 18 0.91 -15.59 4.64
C ASN A 18 -0.55 -15.61 4.18
N SER A 19 -1.50 -15.46 5.12
CA SER A 19 -2.94 -15.46 4.87
C SER A 19 -3.65 -14.19 5.37
N VAL A 20 -2.89 -13.20 5.84
CA VAL A 20 -3.43 -11.89 6.27
C VAL A 20 -4.18 -11.22 5.12
N LYS A 21 -5.46 -10.90 5.35
CA LYS A 21 -6.33 -10.28 4.36
C LYS A 21 -6.31 -8.75 4.37
N LEU A 22 -5.90 -8.14 5.48
CA LEU A 22 -5.85 -6.69 5.64
C LEU A 22 -4.72 -6.31 6.58
N ASN A 23 -3.85 -5.42 6.11
CA ASN A 23 -2.87 -4.73 6.94
C ASN A 23 -3.30 -3.28 7.12
N LEU A 24 -3.46 -2.84 8.37
CA LEU A 24 -3.78 -1.45 8.69
C LEU A 24 -2.54 -0.73 9.23
N PHE A 25 -2.13 0.34 8.55
CA PHE A 25 -1.03 1.19 8.98
C PHE A 25 -1.57 2.56 9.40
N SER A 26 -1.70 2.78 10.71
CA SER A 26 -2.05 4.09 11.25
C SER A 26 -0.82 5.00 11.28
N GLY A 27 -1.01 6.27 10.94
CA GLY A 27 0.06 7.26 10.85
C GLY A 27 -0.45 8.68 10.68
N HIS A 28 0.46 9.59 10.34
CA HIS A 28 0.19 11.01 10.12
C HIS A 28 0.14 11.34 8.61
N ASP A 29 -0.32 12.54 8.29
CA ASP A 29 -0.28 13.15 6.96
C ASP A 29 1.09 13.02 6.27
N SER A 30 2.18 13.22 7.03
CA SER A 30 3.56 13.02 6.54
C SER A 30 3.83 11.61 6.02
N ASN A 31 3.18 10.57 6.56
CA ASN A 31 3.31 9.19 6.05
C ASN A 31 2.66 9.04 4.68
N ILE A 32 1.49 9.64 4.48
CA ILE A 32 0.76 9.64 3.20
C ILE A 32 1.60 10.40 2.16
N ILE A 33 2.05 11.61 2.48
CA ILE A 33 2.89 12.43 1.59
C ILE A 33 4.15 11.67 1.19
N ALA A 34 4.87 11.08 2.16
CA ALA A 34 6.08 10.33 1.89
C ALA A 34 5.85 9.11 0.98
N LEU A 35 4.73 8.39 1.16
CA LEU A 35 4.40 7.25 0.29
C LEU A 35 4.09 7.71 -1.14
N LEU A 36 3.22 8.72 -1.30
CA LEU A 36 2.89 9.28 -2.61
C LEU A 36 4.13 9.84 -3.31
N TYR A 37 5.02 10.49 -2.57
CA TYR A 37 6.27 11.05 -3.10
C TYR A 37 7.21 9.93 -3.58
N THR A 38 7.34 8.85 -2.78
CA THR A 38 8.14 7.68 -3.16
C THR A 38 7.58 6.98 -4.40
N LEU A 39 6.26 6.95 -4.57
CA LEU A 39 5.59 6.40 -5.75
C LEU A 39 5.61 7.34 -6.97
N GLY A 40 6.14 8.57 -6.83
CA GLY A 40 6.21 9.54 -7.93
C GLY A 40 4.87 10.15 -8.34
N ILE A 41 3.82 9.98 -7.53
CA ILE A 41 2.45 10.44 -7.81
C ILE A 41 1.99 11.56 -6.87
N TYR A 42 2.88 12.07 -6.02
CA TYR A 42 2.55 13.17 -5.12
C TYR A 42 2.23 14.45 -5.88
N GLN A 43 1.07 15.02 -5.57
CA GLN A 43 0.67 16.36 -5.98
C GLN A 43 0.80 17.28 -4.77
N ALA A 44 1.30 18.51 -4.95
CA ALA A 44 1.59 19.43 -3.85
C ALA A 44 0.32 19.90 -3.11
N HIS A 45 -0.16 19.06 -2.18
CA HIS A 45 -1.28 19.32 -1.29
C HIS A 45 -1.07 18.62 0.05
N LEU A 46 -1.77 19.11 1.08
CA LEU A 46 -1.85 18.45 2.38
C LEU A 46 -3.04 17.47 2.40
N PRO A 47 -2.85 16.22 2.84
CA PRO A 47 -3.96 15.30 3.07
C PRO A 47 -4.94 15.87 4.10
N ALA A 48 -6.24 15.77 3.83
CA ALA A 48 -7.28 16.12 4.80
C ALA A 48 -7.29 15.13 5.97
N TYR A 49 -7.92 15.51 7.08
CA TYR A 49 -8.14 14.58 8.19
C TYR A 49 -8.86 13.31 7.72
N ALA A 50 -8.43 12.17 8.26
CA ALA A 50 -8.91 10.83 7.88
C ALA A 50 -8.68 10.44 6.41
N SER A 51 -7.76 11.11 5.70
CA SER A 51 -7.27 10.60 4.42
C SER A 51 -6.63 9.22 4.60
N ALA A 52 -6.83 8.34 3.62
CA ALA A 52 -6.29 7.00 3.62
C ALA A 52 -5.75 6.64 2.23
N LEU A 53 -4.75 5.78 2.19
CA LEU A 53 -4.25 5.16 0.96
C LEU A 53 -4.61 3.68 0.99
N PHE A 54 -5.28 3.22 -0.05
CA PHE A 54 -5.57 1.81 -0.28
C PHE A 54 -4.58 1.29 -1.32
N VAL A 55 -3.96 0.15 -1.03
CA VAL A 55 -3.10 -0.56 -1.97
C VAL A 55 -3.62 -1.99 -2.00
N GLU A 56 -4.18 -2.38 -3.13
CA GLU A 56 -4.97 -3.61 -3.27
C GLU A 56 -4.20 -4.63 -4.09
N LEU A 57 -4.00 -5.84 -3.56
CA LEU A 57 -3.54 -6.99 -4.34
C LEU A 57 -4.76 -7.71 -4.88
N LEU A 58 -4.87 -7.78 -6.20
CA LEU A 58 -6.02 -8.31 -6.92
C LEU A 58 -5.59 -9.51 -7.76
N GLU A 59 -6.47 -10.50 -7.87
CA GLU A 59 -6.27 -11.71 -8.66
C GLU A 59 -7.11 -11.61 -9.95
N GLY A 60 -6.46 -11.77 -11.09
CA GLY A 60 -7.06 -11.84 -12.43
C GLY A 60 -7.10 -13.27 -12.95
N GLU A 61 -7.45 -13.45 -14.23
CA GLU A 61 -7.59 -14.79 -14.81
C GLU A 61 -6.27 -15.59 -14.85
N SER A 62 -5.15 -14.91 -15.12
CA SER A 62 -3.81 -15.53 -15.21
C SER A 62 -2.77 -14.89 -14.29
N ASP A 63 -3.05 -13.70 -13.76
CA ASP A 63 -2.04 -12.82 -13.16
C ASP A 63 -2.58 -12.06 -11.96
N HIS A 64 -1.66 -11.53 -11.15
CA HIS A 64 -1.97 -10.65 -10.03
C HIS A 64 -1.60 -9.21 -10.36
N PHE A 65 -2.37 -8.25 -9.85
CA PHE A 65 -2.16 -6.83 -10.09
C PHE A 65 -2.30 -6.00 -8.81
N VAL A 66 -1.63 -4.86 -8.78
CA VAL A 66 -1.67 -3.89 -7.68
C VAL A 66 -2.41 -2.64 -8.14
N LYS A 67 -3.38 -2.19 -7.34
CA LYS A 67 -4.15 -0.96 -7.57
C LYS A 67 -4.00 0.01 -6.41
#